data_AF-A0A5K0WBP5-F1
#
_entry.id   AF-A0A5K0WBP5-F1
#
_cell.length_a   1.000
_cell.length_b   1.000
_cell.length_c   1.000
_cell.angle_alpha   90.00
_cell.angle_beta   90.00
_cell.angle_gamma   90.00
#
_symmetry.space_group_name_H-M   'P 1'
#
loop_
_entity.id
_entity.type
_entity.pdbx_description
1 polymer ?
#
loop_
_entity_poly.entity_id
_entity_poly.type
_entity_poly.pdbx_seq_one_letter_code
_entity_poly.pdbx_strand_id
1 'polypeptide(L)' 'MGSTDLALLSSEAYLEGRNVKEARGLVSELCRHFYTLGWVSGTGGSITVKVHDDAVPKDQQLLVMSPS' A
#
# COMPACT_ATOMS: atom_id res chain seq x y z
N MET A 1 25.46 2.47 5.97
CA MET A 1 24.33 1.54 5.77
C MET A 1 23.15 2.40 5.30
N GLY A 2 22.61 2.23 4.09
CA GLY A 2 21.53 3.12 3.63
C GLY A 2 21.18 3.08 2.14
N SER A 3 22.02 2.54 1.27
CA SER A 3 21.73 2.46 -0.17
C SER A 3 21.13 1.11 -0.59
N THR A 4 21.53 0.02 0.08
CA THR A 4 21.14 -1.35 -0.28
C THR A 4 19.71 -1.72 0.12
N ASP A 5 19.20 -1.20 1.26
CA ASP A 5 17.85 -1.53 1.75
C ASP A 5 16.77 -0.89 0.87
N LEU A 6 16.97 0.36 0.44
CA LEU A 6 16.09 1.04 -0.51
C LEU A 6 16.06 0.35 -1.88
N ALA A 7 17.19 -0.18 -2.35
CA ALA A 7 17.26 -0.93 -3.59
C ALA A 7 16.50 -2.27 -3.49
N LEU A 8 16.52 -2.91 -2.32
CA LEU A 8 15.80 -4.16 -2.08
C LEU A 8 14.29 -3.93 -1.97
N LEU A 9 13.87 -2.87 -1.27
CA LEU A 9 12.46 -2.47 -1.14
C LEU A 9 11.84 -1.97 -2.45
N SER A 10 12.65 -1.45 -3.37
CA SER A 10 12.21 -1.07 -4.72
C SER A 10 12.36 -2.19 -5.76
N SER A 11 12.90 -3.34 -5.37
CA SER A 11 13.01 -4.51 -6.26
C SER A 11 11.62 -5.04 -6.63
N GLU A 12 11.44 -5.41 -7.89
CA GLU A 12 10.21 -6.05 -8.37
C GLU A 12 9.82 -7.27 -7.54
N ALA A 13 10.79 -8.05 -7.07
CA ALA A 13 10.53 -9.23 -6.23
C ALA A 13 9.85 -8.86 -4.90
N TYR A 14 10.23 -7.74 -4.28
CA TYR A 14 9.60 -7.26 -3.06
C TYR A 14 8.25 -6.61 -3.33
N LEU A 15 8.14 -5.83 -4.41
CA LEU A 15 6.87 -5.20 -4.83
C LEU A 15 5.79 -6.24 -5.19
N GLU A 16 6.20 -7.41 -5.69
CA GLU A 16 5.36 -8.57 -5.96
C GLU A 16 5.21 -9.51 -4.75
N GLY A 17 5.79 -9.15 -3.61
CA GLY A 17 5.74 -9.89 -2.37
C GLY A 17 4.33 -9.91 -1.74
N ARG A 18 4.11 -10.89 -0.86
CA ARG A 18 2.81 -11.13 -0.21
C ARG A 18 2.28 -9.90 0.52
N ASN A 19 3.11 -9.26 1.35
CA ASN A 19 2.71 -8.13 2.19
C ASN A 19 2.22 -6.94 1.33
N VAL A 20 2.90 -6.66 0.22
CA VAL A 20 2.51 -5.60 -0.73
C VAL A 20 1.21 -5.98 -1.45
N LYS A 21 1.05 -7.24 -1.88
CA LYS A 21 -0.17 -7.73 -2.53
C LYS A 21 -1.39 -7.66 -1.63
N GLU A 22 -1.25 -8.06 -0.37
CA GLU A 22 -2.32 -7.98 0.63
C GLU A 22 -2.73 -6.52 0.89
N ALA A 23 -1.75 -5.61 1.03
CA ALA A 23 -2.02 -4.18 1.18
C ALA A 23 -2.76 -3.59 -0.04
N ARG A 24 -2.38 -3.96 -1.27
CA ARG A 24 -3.08 -3.58 -2.50
C ARG A 24 -4.52 -4.08 -2.52
N GLY A 25 -4.74 -5.36 -2.20
CA GLY A 25 -6.07 -5.94 -2.10
C GLY A 25 -6.95 -5.23 -1.06
N LEU A 26 -6.38 -4.93 0.11
CA LEU A 26 -7.07 -4.19 1.17
C LEU A 26 -7.49 -2.78 0.71
N VAL A 27 -6.59 -2.05 0.05
CA VAL A 27 -6.89 -0.72 -0.50
C VAL A 27 -8.05 -0.79 -1.51
N SER A 28 -8.03 -1.76 -2.41
CA SER A 28 -9.12 -1.96 -3.39
C SER A 28 -10.46 -2.27 -2.72
N GLU A 29 -10.47 -3.15 -1.72
CA GLU A 29 -11.69 -3.53 -1.00
C GLU A 29 -12.25 -2.38 -0.15
N LEU A 30 -11.39 -1.62 0.53
CA LEU A 30 -11.80 -0.42 1.25
C LEU A 30 -12.39 0.62 0.30
N CYS A 31 -11.74 0.88 -0.84
CA CYS A 31 -12.26 1.79 -1.86
C CYS A 31 -13.68 1.38 -2.30
N ARG A 32 -13.85 0.10 -2.68
CA ARG A 32 -15.15 -0.46 -3.06
C ARG A 32 -16.20 -0.27 -1.97
N HIS A 33 -15.86 -0.57 -0.71
CA HIS A 33 -16.78 -0.42 0.41
C HIS A 33 -17.19 1.04 0.64
N PHE A 34 -16.26 1.99 0.53
CA PHE A 34 -16.53 3.41 0.78
C PHE A 34 -17.50 3.98 -0.25
N TYR A 35 -17.35 3.60 -1.53
CA TYR A 35 -18.31 3.93 -2.57
C TYR A 35 -19.66 3.23 -2.37
N THR A 36 -19.65 1.94 -2.00
CA THR A 36 -20.88 1.16 -1.80
C THR A 36 -21.71 1.71 -0.64
N LEU A 37 -21.07 2.17 0.44
CA LEU A 37 -21.73 2.77 1.60
C LEU A 37 -22.16 4.23 1.35
N GLY A 38 -21.79 4.82 0.21
CA GLY A 38 -22.07 6.23 -0.10
C GLY A 38 -21.27 7.22 0.73
N TRP A 39 -20.18 6.80 1.36
CA TRP A 39 -19.32 7.66 2.20
C TRP A 39 -18.44 8.58 1.35
N VAL A 40 -18.18 8.19 0.11
CA VAL A 40 -17.47 8.99 -0.89
C VAL A 40 -18.38 9.14 -2.10
N SER A 41 -18.62 10.39 -2.52
CA SER A 41 -19.33 10.73 -3.75
C SER A 41 -18.41 11.53 -4.67
N GLY A 42 -18.03 10.98 -5.82
CA GLY A 42 -17.09 11.58 -6.78
C GLY A 42 -15.68 10.97 -6.76
N THR A 43 -14.72 11.58 -7.47
CA THR A 43 -13.31 11.12 -7.57
C THR A 43 -12.40 11.71 -6.48
N GLY A 44 -12.99 12.37 -5.46
CA GLY A 44 -12.25 13.02 -4.39
C GLY A 44 -11.88 12.04 -3.27
N GLY A 45 -10.63 12.12 -2.79
CA GLY A 45 -10.13 11.32 -1.67
C GLY A 45 -9.14 10.25 -2.10
N SER A 46 -8.39 9.71 -1.14
CA SER A 46 -7.52 8.56 -1.35
C SER A 46 -7.46 7.71 -0.09
N ILE A 47 -7.26 6.41 -0.29
CA ILE A 47 -6.98 5.47 0.80
C ILE A 47 -5.51 5.10 0.69
N THR A 48 -4.78 5.31 1.78
CA THR A 48 -3.36 4.93 1.87
C THR A 48 -3.20 3.93 2.99
N VAL A 49 -2.55 2.81 2.70
CA VAL A 49 -2.22 1.75 3.66
C VAL A 49 -0.71 1.60 3.71
N LYS A 50 -0.15 1.56 4.91
CA LYS A 50 1.26 1.22 5.10
C LYS A 50 1.42 -0.30 5.08
N VAL A 51 2.33 -0.79 4.24
CA VAL A 51 2.65 -2.22 4.16
C VAL A 51 3.31 -2.63 5.48
N HIS A 52 2.65 -3.55 6.18
CA HIS A 52 3.19 -4.09 7.41
C HIS A 52 4.15 -5.25 7.09
N ASP A 53 5.43 -5.05 7.40
CA ASP A 53 6.46 -6.07 7.29
C ASP A 53 7.43 -5.90 8.46
N ASP A 54 7.49 -6.92 9.33
CA ASP A 54 8.36 -6.90 10.53
C ASP A 54 9.86 -6.92 10.18
N ALA A 55 10.22 -7.35 8.95
CA ALA A 55 11.59 -7.32 8.47
C ALA A 55 12.03 -5.91 8.03
N VAL A 56 11.09 -4.97 7.89
CA VAL A 56 11.36 -3.61 7.39
C VAL A 56 11.18 -2.59 8.52
N PRO A 57 12.20 -1.74 8.79
CA PRO A 57 12.09 -0.65 9.75
C PRO A 57 10.85 0.23 9.48
N LYS A 58 10.17 0.66 10.56
CA LYS A 58 8.86 1.34 10.46
C LYS A 58 8.87 2.63 9.62
N ASP A 59 10.00 3.31 9.57
CA ASP A 59 10.26 4.54 8.80
C ASP A 59 10.59 4.26 7.33
N GLN A 60 10.89 3.01 6.97
CA GLN A 60 11.19 2.55 5.61
C GLN A 60 10.07 1.73 4.98
N GLN A 61 8.99 1.44 5.71
CA GLN A 61 7.85 0.69 5.20
C GLN A 61 7.16 1.43 4.04
N LEU A 62 6.82 0.68 2.99
CA LEU A 62 6.15 1.21 1.80
C LEU A 62 4.71 1.64 2.09
N LEU A 63 4.23 2.62 1.32
CA LEU A 63 2.84 3.03 1.28
C LEU A 63 2.20 2.54 -0.02
N VAL A 64 1.03 1.91 0.09
CA VAL A 64 0.16 1.58 -1.04
C VAL A 64 -1.02 2.53 -1.02
N MET A 65 -1.27 3.18 -2.16
CA MET A 65 -2.32 4.17 -2.32
C MET A 65 -3.38 3.67 -3.30
N SER A 66 -4.64 4.04 -3.07
CA SER A 66 -5.73 3.78 -4.02
C SER A 66 -5.46 4.49 -5.34
N PRO A 67 -5.63 3.82 -6.50
CA PRO A 67 -5.61 4.52 -7.78
C PRO A 67 -6.75 5.55 -7.82
N SER A 68 -6.46 6.72 -8.40
CA SER A 68 -7.41 7.82 -8.63
C SER A 68 -8.29 7.58 -9.86
#